data_AF-A0A3B3C4N2-F1
#
_entry.id   AF-A0A3B3C4N2-F1
#
_cell.length_a   1.000
_cell.length_b   1.000
_cell.length_c   1.000
_cell.angle_alpha   90.00
_cell.angle_beta   90.00
_cell.angle_gamma   90.00
#
_symmetry.space_group_name_H-M   'P 1'
#
loop_
_entity.id
_entity.type
_entity.pdbx_description
1 polymer ?
#
loop_
_entity_poly.entity_id
_entity_poly.type
_entity_poly.pdbx_seq_one_letter_code
_entity_poly.pdbx_strand_id
1 'polypeptide(L)'
;MGLEKTAAGPDPHIPVLRINQLDALELDAALEQLLWTRFSHCFQSCRPGLLTPVEPELRAFLYLLLWRFTLFSNSATVGQSLLSLRYHRAGSSSPRYRPLSPGQKFSLALLAAGPRWFQDRSHSLLPLLGLGSRGSTFESDDGFVRQGLRKALTLISGVAKFASLINFFVFLRNGRHPILPERITGAQAVFSKPNVTRDVTYQYMNRELLWHGFADFLIFLLPLLNTRKLKTAVSSFVFGEETSDRKETGERRELWKECGLCGEWPTMPHTVGCQHVFCYYCIKSHSIADACLTCPKCGAEARQPEPLNVEVQAVSRKSST
;
A
#
# COMPACT_ATOMS: atom_id res chain seq x y z
N MET A 1 -13.24 39.27 -28.93
CA MET A 1 -14.14 38.19 -28.46
C MET A 1 -14.44 37.28 -29.64
N GLY A 2 -14.13 36.00 -29.71
CA GLY A 2 -13.21 35.13 -28.98
C GLY A 2 -13.00 33.97 -29.96
N LEU A 3 -11.78 33.84 -30.51
CA LEU A 3 -11.40 32.74 -31.38
C LEU A 3 -11.30 31.48 -30.52
N GLU A 4 -12.39 30.72 -30.47
CA GLU A 4 -12.41 29.39 -29.89
C GLU A 4 -11.53 28.48 -30.76
N LYS A 5 -10.27 28.34 -30.35
CA LYS A 5 -9.32 27.36 -30.89
C LYS A 5 -9.99 26.00 -30.79
N THR A 6 -10.40 25.46 -31.92
CA THR A 6 -10.72 24.04 -32.09
C THR A 6 -9.48 23.25 -31.70
N ALA A 7 -9.47 22.74 -30.47
CA ALA A 7 -8.45 21.84 -29.98
C ALA A 7 -8.38 20.65 -30.95
N ALA A 8 -7.26 20.54 -31.66
CA ALA A 8 -6.97 19.42 -32.54
C ALA A 8 -7.20 18.12 -31.75
N GLY A 9 -8.16 17.31 -32.22
CA GLY A 9 -8.41 16.00 -31.64
C GLY A 9 -7.14 15.15 -31.71
N PRO A 10 -6.88 14.29 -30.72
CA PRO A 10 -5.63 13.54 -30.60
C PRO A 10 -5.37 12.68 -31.82
N ASP A 11 -4.10 12.61 -32.25
CA ASP A 11 -3.67 11.67 -33.27
C ASP A 11 -3.92 10.22 -32.80
N PRO A 12 -4.73 9.43 -33.51
CA PRO A 12 -5.09 8.06 -33.14
C PRO A 12 -3.93 7.05 -33.31
N HIS A 13 -2.72 7.54 -33.62
CA HIS A 13 -1.58 6.71 -34.03
C HIS A 13 -0.65 6.28 -32.90
N ILE A 14 -0.80 6.81 -31.68
CA ILE A 14 0.00 6.32 -30.54
C ILE A 14 -0.66 5.05 -29.99
N PRO A 15 -0.04 3.87 -30.16
CA PRO A 15 -0.61 2.63 -29.64
C PRO A 15 -0.63 2.68 -28.10
N VAL A 16 -1.76 2.33 -27.50
CA VAL A 16 -1.89 2.22 -26.05
C VAL A 16 -1.02 1.07 -25.56
N LEU A 17 -0.29 1.29 -24.46
CA LEU A 17 0.50 0.26 -23.78
C LEU A 17 -0.39 -0.93 -23.42
N ARG A 18 0.10 -2.15 -23.69
CA ARG A 18 -0.63 -3.39 -23.38
C ARG A 18 -0.98 -3.46 -21.90
N ILE A 19 -0.02 -3.13 -21.02
CA ILE A 19 -0.23 -3.13 -19.57
C ILE A 19 -1.42 -2.27 -19.16
N ASN A 20 -1.55 -1.05 -19.66
CA ASN A 20 -2.68 -0.17 -19.35
C ASN A 20 -4.02 -0.75 -19.80
N GLN A 21 -4.05 -1.53 -20.88
CA GLN A 21 -5.27 -2.20 -21.34
C GLN A 21 -5.65 -3.38 -20.41
N LEU A 22 -4.68 -4.16 -19.92
CA LEU A 22 -4.97 -5.20 -18.92
C LEU A 22 -5.35 -4.58 -17.57
N ASP A 23 -4.62 -3.56 -17.13
CA ASP A 23 -4.89 -2.86 -15.87
C ASP A 23 -6.30 -2.27 -15.87
N ALA A 24 -6.77 -1.73 -17.00
CA ALA A 24 -8.15 -1.25 -17.14
C ALA A 24 -9.17 -2.37 -16.90
N LEU A 25 -8.93 -3.56 -17.45
CA LEU A 25 -9.81 -4.72 -17.30
C LEU A 25 -9.81 -5.25 -15.87
N GLU A 26 -8.65 -5.28 -15.23
CA GLU A 26 -8.52 -5.68 -13.82
C GLU A 26 -9.24 -4.68 -12.91
N LEU A 27 -9.10 -3.38 -13.18
CA LEU A 27 -9.83 -2.32 -12.46
C LEU A 27 -11.34 -2.47 -12.61
N ASP A 28 -11.83 -2.78 -13.82
CA ASP A 28 -13.26 -3.01 -14.06
C ASP A 28 -13.76 -4.23 -13.26
N ALA A 29 -12.97 -5.31 -13.17
CA ALA A 29 -13.32 -6.49 -12.37
C ALA A 29 -13.30 -6.19 -10.86
N ALA A 30 -12.30 -5.47 -10.36
CA ALA A 30 -12.21 -5.07 -8.96
C ALA A 30 -13.36 -4.12 -8.57
N LEU A 31 -13.74 -3.20 -9.46
CA LEU A 31 -14.87 -2.31 -9.26
C LEU A 31 -16.20 -3.08 -9.22
N GLU A 32 -16.39 -4.07 -10.10
CA GLU A 32 -17.54 -4.96 -10.08
C GLU A 32 -17.66 -5.68 -8.72
N GLN A 33 -16.56 -6.23 -8.21
CA GLN A 33 -16.51 -6.91 -6.91
C GLN A 33 -16.81 -5.95 -5.74
N LEU A 34 -16.21 -4.76 -5.76
CA LEU A 34 -16.42 -3.75 -4.72
C LEU A 34 -17.89 -3.30 -4.68
N LEU A 35 -18.47 -2.99 -5.84
CA LEU A 35 -19.87 -2.57 -5.94
C LEU A 35 -20.80 -3.67 -5.47
N TRP A 36 -20.56 -4.93 -5.86
CA TRP A 36 -21.34 -6.06 -5.36
C TRP A 36 -21.23 -6.22 -3.84
N THR A 37 -20.02 -6.09 -3.29
CA THR A 37 -19.78 -6.21 -1.85
C THR A 37 -20.50 -5.12 -1.06
N ARG A 38 -20.48 -3.88 -1.56
CA ARG A 38 -21.20 -2.76 -0.92
C ARG A 38 -22.71 -2.91 -1.07
N PHE A 39 -23.17 -3.34 -2.23
CA PHE A 39 -24.58 -3.60 -2.49
C PHE A 39 -25.12 -4.70 -1.59
N SER A 40 -24.45 -5.85 -1.50
CA SER A 40 -24.86 -6.97 -0.64
C SER A 40 -24.82 -6.61 0.85
N HIS A 41 -23.91 -5.72 1.27
CA HIS A 41 -23.88 -5.20 2.63
C HIS A 41 -25.18 -4.48 3.02
N CYS A 42 -25.83 -3.77 2.10
CA CYS A 42 -27.13 -3.12 2.36
C CYS A 42 -28.26 -4.13 2.64
N PHE A 43 -28.12 -5.39 2.19
CA PHE A 43 -29.10 -6.45 2.36
C PHE A 43 -28.75 -7.44 3.48
N GLN A 44 -27.74 -7.16 4.30
CA GLN A 44 -27.35 -8.02 5.43
C GLN A 44 -28.44 -8.19 6.48
N SER A 45 -29.34 -7.20 6.61
CA SER A 45 -30.49 -7.26 7.53
C SER A 45 -31.69 -8.05 6.96
N CYS A 46 -31.64 -8.45 5.68
CA CYS A 46 -32.69 -9.26 5.07
C CYS A 46 -32.50 -10.75 5.38
N ARG A 47 -33.60 -11.51 5.32
CA ARG A 47 -33.59 -12.95 5.59
C ARG A 47 -32.56 -13.66 4.68
N PRO A 48 -31.64 -14.46 5.22
CA PRO A 48 -30.62 -15.15 4.42
C PRO A 48 -31.31 -16.10 3.43
N GLY A 49 -30.97 -15.99 2.15
CA GLY A 49 -31.47 -16.86 1.07
C GLY A 49 -32.48 -16.23 0.10
N LEU A 50 -32.98 -15.01 0.35
CA LEU A 50 -33.80 -14.29 -0.64
C LEU A 50 -32.97 -13.72 -1.79
N LEU A 51 -31.70 -13.35 -1.54
CA LEU A 51 -30.81 -12.80 -2.56
C LEU A 51 -30.16 -13.86 -3.45
N THR A 52 -29.97 -15.10 -2.96
CA THR A 52 -29.25 -16.14 -3.72
C THR A 52 -29.88 -16.50 -5.08
N PRO A 53 -31.21 -16.54 -5.27
CA PRO A 53 -31.77 -16.82 -6.60
C PRO A 53 -31.70 -15.62 -7.56
N VAL A 54 -31.63 -14.38 -7.05
CA VAL A 54 -31.64 -13.14 -7.86
C VAL A 54 -30.25 -12.53 -8.01
N GLU A 55 -29.27 -12.98 -7.23
CA GLU A 55 -27.87 -12.53 -7.25
C GLU A 55 -27.28 -12.35 -8.66
N PRO A 56 -27.34 -13.33 -9.59
CA PRO A 56 -26.78 -13.16 -10.93
C PRO A 56 -27.52 -12.07 -11.74
N GLU A 57 -28.82 -11.89 -11.52
CA GLU A 57 -29.62 -10.85 -12.21
C GLU A 57 -29.30 -9.46 -11.67
N LEU A 58 -29.19 -9.32 -10.34
CA LEU A 58 -28.80 -8.08 -9.68
C LEU A 58 -27.39 -7.66 -10.07
N ARG A 59 -26.44 -8.60 -10.08
CA ARG A 59 -25.05 -8.34 -10.48
C ARG A 59 -24.96 -7.89 -11.94
N ALA A 60 -25.65 -8.58 -12.85
CA ALA A 60 -25.70 -8.18 -14.25
C ALA A 60 -26.41 -6.83 -14.45
N PHE A 61 -27.48 -6.57 -13.71
CA PHE A 61 -28.18 -5.28 -13.74
C PHE A 61 -27.28 -4.12 -13.30
N LEU A 62 -26.58 -4.27 -12.17
CA LEU A 62 -25.61 -3.28 -11.68
C LEU A 62 -24.53 -3.01 -12.72
N TYR A 63 -23.99 -4.07 -13.33
CA TYR A 63 -22.97 -3.94 -14.37
C TYR A 63 -23.49 -3.24 -15.63
N LEU A 64 -24.69 -3.60 -16.11
CA LEU A 64 -25.35 -2.94 -17.23
C LEU A 64 -25.66 -1.48 -16.93
N LEU A 65 -26.04 -1.15 -15.70
CA LEU A 65 -26.28 0.23 -15.28
C LEU A 65 -25.00 1.05 -15.32
N LEU A 66 -23.88 0.52 -14.83
CA LEU A 66 -22.57 1.18 -14.95
C LEU A 66 -22.20 1.41 -16.41
N TRP A 67 -22.34 0.40 -17.26
CA TRP A 67 -22.06 0.52 -18.69
C TRP A 67 -23.00 1.49 -19.39
N ARG A 68 -24.26 1.57 -18.96
CA ARG A 68 -25.23 2.54 -19.48
C ARG A 68 -24.82 3.98 -19.20
N PHE A 69 -24.20 4.26 -18.05
CA PHE A 69 -23.73 5.60 -17.72
C PHE A 69 -22.33 5.91 -18.27
N THR A 70 -21.43 4.93 -18.29
CA THR A 70 -20.03 5.13 -18.71
C THR A 70 -19.82 4.91 -20.21
N LEU A 71 -20.16 3.73 -20.72
CA LEU A 71 -19.92 3.34 -22.13
C LEU A 71 -20.78 4.16 -23.10
N PHE A 72 -22.05 4.41 -22.78
CA PHE A 72 -22.90 5.20 -23.68
C PHE A 72 -22.52 6.68 -23.71
N SER A 73 -22.21 7.29 -22.57
CA SER A 73 -21.86 8.70 -22.47
C SER A 73 -20.44 8.98 -22.96
N ASN A 74 -19.45 8.24 -22.43
CA ASN A 74 -18.02 8.55 -22.63
C ASN A 74 -17.30 7.60 -23.60
N SER A 75 -17.99 6.56 -24.10
CA SER A 75 -17.39 5.50 -24.93
C SER A 75 -16.17 4.84 -24.28
N ALA A 76 -16.17 4.72 -22.96
CA ALA A 76 -15.11 4.11 -22.16
C ALA A 76 -15.74 3.30 -21.03
N THR A 77 -15.07 2.24 -20.58
CA THR A 77 -15.40 1.60 -19.30
C THR A 77 -14.90 2.45 -18.12
N VAL A 78 -15.26 2.07 -16.90
CA VAL A 78 -14.85 2.80 -15.69
C VAL A 78 -13.33 2.73 -15.53
N GLY A 79 -12.76 1.53 -15.63
CA GLY A 79 -11.31 1.29 -15.56
C GLY A 79 -10.55 2.00 -16.67
N GLN A 80 -11.09 1.98 -17.89
CA GLN A 80 -10.51 2.76 -19.00
C GLN A 80 -10.54 4.26 -18.70
N SER A 81 -11.65 4.79 -18.20
CA SER A 81 -11.76 6.21 -17.85
C SER A 81 -10.74 6.63 -16.79
N LEU A 82 -10.47 5.77 -15.79
CA LEU A 82 -9.46 6.01 -14.76
C LEU A 82 -8.04 6.07 -15.33
N LEU A 83 -7.75 5.25 -16.34
CA LEU A 83 -6.47 5.25 -17.05
C LEU A 83 -6.44 6.21 -18.26
N SER A 84 -7.41 7.13 -18.35
CA SER A 84 -7.55 8.08 -19.47
C SER A 84 -7.60 7.41 -20.85
N LEU A 85 -8.18 6.20 -20.93
CA LEU A 85 -8.44 5.43 -22.13
C LEU A 85 -9.90 5.56 -22.55
N ARG A 86 -10.16 5.37 -23.85
CA ARG A 86 -11.50 5.33 -24.43
C ARG A 86 -11.55 4.44 -25.67
N TYR A 87 -12.72 3.91 -25.99
CA TYR A 87 -12.92 3.12 -27.18
C TYR A 87 -13.04 3.98 -28.44
N HIS A 88 -12.34 3.54 -29.47
CA HIS A 88 -12.38 4.04 -30.83
C HIS A 88 -12.74 2.90 -31.78
N ARG A 89 -13.35 3.20 -32.92
CA ARG A 89 -13.70 2.18 -33.91
C ARG A 89 -12.46 1.74 -34.71
N ALA A 90 -12.10 0.46 -34.63
CA ALA A 90 -11.06 -0.15 -35.45
C ALA A 90 -11.45 -0.09 -36.94
N GLY A 91 -10.52 0.33 -37.80
CA GLY A 91 -10.69 0.33 -39.26
C GLY A 91 -11.11 1.67 -39.88
N SER A 92 -11.26 2.74 -39.09
CA SER A 92 -11.34 4.09 -39.69
C SER A 92 -9.93 4.62 -39.92
N SER A 93 -9.46 4.64 -41.17
CA SER A 93 -8.19 5.28 -41.57
C SER A 93 -8.21 6.82 -41.45
N SER A 94 -9.28 7.39 -40.91
CA SER A 94 -9.41 8.83 -40.70
C SER A 94 -8.60 9.26 -39.47
N PRO A 95 -7.84 10.37 -39.53
CA PRO A 95 -7.05 10.89 -38.41
C PRO A 95 -7.92 11.49 -37.29
N ARG A 96 -9.24 11.59 -37.48
CA ARG A 96 -10.17 12.08 -36.45
C ARG A 96 -10.72 10.92 -35.63
N TYR A 97 -10.77 11.12 -34.32
CA TYR A 97 -11.49 10.27 -33.38
C TYR A 97 -12.95 10.05 -33.83
N ARG A 98 -13.39 8.79 -33.83
CA ARG A 98 -14.77 8.41 -34.14
C ARG A 98 -15.31 7.53 -33.02
N PRO A 99 -16.33 7.98 -32.26
CA PRO A 99 -16.92 7.17 -31.22
C PRO A 99 -17.62 5.93 -31.80
N LEU A 100 -17.75 4.88 -30.98
CA LEU A 100 -18.48 3.66 -31.33
C LEU A 100 -19.95 3.98 -31.63
N SER A 101 -20.57 3.25 -32.58
CA SER A 101 -22.01 3.41 -32.81
C SER A 101 -22.82 2.86 -31.63
N PRO A 102 -24.03 3.38 -31.38
CA PRO A 102 -24.91 2.86 -30.34
C PRO A 102 -25.14 1.35 -30.44
N GLY A 103 -25.29 0.82 -31.66
CA GLY A 103 -25.43 -0.63 -31.90
C GLY A 103 -24.16 -1.43 -31.56
N GLN A 104 -22.97 -0.90 -31.86
CA GLN A 104 -21.71 -1.53 -31.46
C GLN A 104 -21.53 -1.51 -29.94
N LYS A 105 -21.90 -0.42 -29.27
CA LYS A 105 -21.87 -0.31 -27.80
C LYS A 105 -22.79 -1.33 -27.16
N PHE A 106 -24.01 -1.47 -27.68
CA PHE A 106 -24.95 -2.46 -27.19
C PHE A 106 -24.47 -3.89 -27.45
N SER A 107 -23.95 -4.18 -28.64
CA SER A 107 -23.36 -5.49 -28.96
C SER A 107 -22.18 -5.82 -28.05
N LEU A 108 -21.32 -4.85 -27.73
CA LEU A 108 -20.22 -5.02 -26.78
C LEU A 108 -20.75 -5.35 -25.39
N ALA A 109 -21.78 -4.63 -24.92
CA ALA A 109 -22.45 -4.89 -23.64
C ALA A 109 -23.02 -6.30 -23.56
N LEU A 110 -23.75 -6.71 -24.60
CA LEU A 110 -24.37 -8.01 -24.67
C LEU A 110 -23.33 -9.14 -24.72
N LEU A 111 -22.26 -8.98 -25.52
CA LEU A 111 -21.21 -9.99 -25.66
C LEU A 111 -20.28 -10.09 -24.45
N ALA A 112 -20.10 -9.01 -23.68
CA ALA A 112 -19.26 -9.04 -22.49
C ALA A 112 -20.03 -9.53 -21.25
N ALA A 113 -21.24 -9.03 -21.01
CA ALA A 113 -22.04 -9.39 -19.84
C ALA A 113 -22.83 -10.70 -20.04
N GLY A 114 -23.31 -10.95 -21.26
CA GLY A 114 -24.20 -12.08 -21.58
C GLY A 114 -23.60 -13.44 -21.27
N PRO A 115 -22.35 -13.77 -21.71
CA PRO A 115 -21.75 -15.07 -21.42
C PRO A 115 -21.54 -15.33 -19.93
N ARG A 116 -21.13 -14.30 -19.16
CA ARG A 116 -20.93 -14.41 -17.71
C ARG A 116 -22.26 -14.69 -17.01
N TRP A 117 -23.28 -13.89 -17.31
CA TRP A 117 -24.63 -14.09 -16.79
C TRP A 117 -25.19 -15.46 -17.17
N PHE A 118 -25.04 -15.87 -18.42
CA PHE A 118 -25.52 -17.17 -18.89
C PHE A 118 -24.80 -18.32 -18.20
N GLN A 119 -23.48 -18.22 -17.98
CA GLN A 119 -22.71 -19.23 -17.28
C GLN A 119 -23.18 -19.37 -15.82
N ASP A 120 -23.30 -18.26 -15.09
CA ASP A 120 -23.75 -18.27 -13.69
C ASP A 120 -25.19 -18.78 -13.55
N ARG A 121 -26.06 -18.39 -14.48
CA ARG A 121 -27.47 -18.77 -14.50
C ARG A 121 -27.70 -20.19 -15.04
N SER A 122 -26.78 -20.73 -15.85
CA SER A 122 -26.92 -22.07 -16.44
C SER A 122 -27.10 -23.14 -15.36
N HIS A 123 -26.39 -23.04 -14.23
CA HIS A 123 -26.51 -23.99 -13.13
C HIS A 123 -27.91 -24.05 -12.50
N SER A 124 -28.67 -22.94 -12.52
CA SER A 124 -30.02 -22.85 -11.94
C SER A 124 -31.14 -23.00 -12.97
N LEU A 125 -30.93 -22.55 -14.22
CA LEU A 125 -31.89 -22.70 -15.31
C LEU A 125 -31.92 -24.12 -15.88
N LEU A 126 -30.80 -24.85 -15.84
CA LEU A 126 -30.76 -26.24 -16.31
C LEU A 126 -31.80 -27.09 -15.55
N PRO A 127 -31.91 -27.10 -14.21
CA PRO A 127 -32.98 -27.83 -13.53
C PRO A 127 -34.41 -27.32 -13.82
N LEU A 128 -34.61 -26.00 -13.94
CA LEU A 128 -35.95 -25.38 -14.04
C LEU A 128 -36.57 -25.50 -15.45
N LEU A 129 -35.76 -25.44 -16.50
CA LEU A 129 -36.17 -25.70 -17.90
C LEU A 129 -36.29 -27.21 -18.18
N GLY A 130 -36.55 -28.00 -17.15
CA GLY A 130 -36.54 -29.44 -17.20
C GLY A 130 -35.15 -30.03 -17.27
N LEU A 131 -34.14 -29.42 -17.92
CA LEU A 131 -32.71 -29.80 -18.16
C LEU A 131 -31.85 -30.27 -16.95
N GLY A 132 -32.42 -30.71 -15.84
CA GLY A 132 -31.74 -31.43 -14.75
C GLY A 132 -31.79 -32.95 -14.90
N SER A 133 -30.83 -33.67 -14.31
CA SER A 133 -30.76 -35.14 -14.28
C SER A 133 -31.60 -35.77 -13.15
N ARG A 134 -32.68 -35.11 -12.71
CA ARG A 134 -33.49 -35.60 -11.58
C ARG A 134 -34.84 -36.07 -12.11
N GLY A 135 -35.05 -37.38 -11.98
CA GLY A 135 -36.16 -38.10 -12.61
C GLY A 135 -37.53 -37.63 -12.13
N SER A 136 -38.42 -37.48 -13.10
CA SER A 136 -39.83 -37.78 -12.94
C SER A 136 -40.34 -38.32 -14.28
N THR A 137 -40.67 -39.60 -14.25
CA THR A 137 -41.57 -40.39 -15.08
C THR A 137 -42.61 -39.56 -15.83
N PHE A 138 -42.37 -39.24 -17.09
CA PHE A 138 -43.37 -39.21 -18.18
C PHE A 138 -42.57 -39.23 -19.51
N GLU A 139 -42.73 -40.31 -20.26
CA GLU A 139 -42.07 -40.58 -21.53
C GLU A 139 -42.57 -39.66 -22.64
N SER A 140 -41.66 -39.11 -23.46
CA SER A 140 -41.64 -39.21 -24.94
C SER A 140 -40.98 -37.98 -25.61
N ASP A 141 -40.04 -38.26 -26.50
CA ASP A 141 -39.38 -37.41 -27.53
C ASP A 141 -38.48 -36.21 -27.12
N ASP A 142 -38.77 -35.49 -26.02
CA ASP A 142 -37.99 -34.27 -25.67
C ASP A 142 -36.58 -34.53 -25.11
N GLY A 143 -36.23 -35.79 -24.80
CA GLY A 143 -34.95 -36.15 -24.19
C GLY A 143 -33.74 -35.98 -25.13
N PHE A 144 -33.90 -36.25 -26.43
CA PHE A 144 -32.81 -36.19 -27.40
C PHE A 144 -32.41 -34.74 -27.72
N VAL A 145 -33.39 -33.89 -28.02
CA VAL A 145 -33.19 -32.44 -28.27
C VAL A 145 -32.52 -31.78 -27.07
N ARG A 146 -32.97 -32.15 -25.86
CA ARG A 146 -32.48 -31.62 -24.59
C ARG A 146 -31.05 -32.05 -24.26
N GLN A 147 -30.69 -33.30 -24.54
CA GLN A 147 -29.32 -33.79 -24.44
C GLN A 147 -28.41 -33.14 -25.49
N GLY A 148 -28.92 -32.96 -26.71
CA GLY A 148 -28.25 -32.23 -27.80
C GLY A 148 -27.95 -30.78 -27.42
N LEU A 149 -28.92 -30.07 -26.83
CA LEU A 149 -28.76 -28.68 -26.40
C LEU A 149 -27.71 -28.55 -25.29
N ARG A 150 -27.68 -29.44 -24.30
CA ARG A 150 -26.62 -29.42 -23.27
C ARG A 150 -25.25 -29.63 -23.86
N LYS A 151 -25.10 -30.62 -24.76
CA LYS A 151 -23.84 -30.87 -25.48
C LYS A 151 -23.44 -29.66 -26.32
N ALA A 152 -24.40 -29.02 -26.99
CA ALA A 152 -24.15 -27.81 -27.76
C ALA A 152 -23.68 -26.66 -26.86
N LEU A 153 -24.34 -26.41 -25.72
CA LEU A 153 -23.94 -25.37 -24.78
C LEU A 153 -22.54 -25.60 -24.19
N THR A 154 -22.20 -26.84 -23.83
CA THR A 154 -20.86 -27.17 -23.33
C THR A 154 -19.80 -27.06 -24.41
N LEU A 155 -20.10 -27.47 -25.65
CA LEU A 155 -19.23 -27.28 -26.81
C LEU A 155 -19.02 -25.80 -27.13
N ILE A 156 -20.10 -25.00 -27.18
CA ILE A 156 -20.04 -23.55 -27.42
C ILE A 156 -19.20 -22.88 -26.33
N SER A 157 -19.39 -23.24 -25.06
CA SER A 157 -18.58 -22.73 -23.96
C SER A 157 -17.10 -23.09 -24.12
N GLY A 158 -16.80 -24.34 -24.49
CA GLY A 158 -15.44 -24.80 -24.77
C GLY A 158 -14.78 -24.03 -25.93
N VAL A 159 -15.49 -23.90 -27.06
CA VAL A 159 -15.04 -23.16 -28.24
C VAL A 159 -14.84 -21.68 -27.91
N ALA A 160 -15.75 -21.06 -27.15
CA ALA A 160 -15.61 -19.67 -26.73
C ALA A 160 -14.39 -19.44 -25.83
N LYS A 161 -14.11 -20.35 -24.88
CA LYS A 161 -12.90 -20.29 -24.04
C LYS A 161 -11.63 -20.45 -24.87
N PHE A 162 -11.61 -21.40 -25.80
CA PHE A 162 -10.48 -21.61 -26.70
C PHE A 162 -10.26 -20.41 -27.63
N ALA A 163 -11.33 -19.84 -28.19
CA ALA A 163 -11.27 -18.61 -28.99
C ALA A 163 -10.77 -17.42 -28.17
N SER A 164 -11.17 -17.31 -26.90
CA SER A 164 -10.65 -16.29 -25.97
C SER A 164 -9.15 -16.45 -25.71
N LEU A 165 -8.67 -17.69 -25.55
CA LEU A 165 -7.25 -17.98 -25.39
C LEU A 165 -6.44 -17.59 -26.64
N ILE A 166 -6.92 -17.97 -27.83
CA ILE A 166 -6.29 -17.54 -29.09
C ILE A 166 -6.33 -16.01 -29.22
N ASN A 167 -7.45 -15.38 -28.85
CA ASN A 167 -7.59 -13.92 -28.85
C ASN A 167 -6.50 -13.27 -27.99
N PHE A 168 -6.27 -13.81 -26.79
CA PHE A 168 -5.24 -13.36 -25.87
C PHE A 168 -3.83 -13.53 -26.45
N PHE A 169 -3.49 -14.67 -27.07
CA PHE A 169 -2.19 -14.83 -27.72
C PHE A 169 -1.97 -13.83 -28.87
N VAL A 170 -2.99 -13.62 -29.71
CA VAL A 170 -2.95 -12.60 -30.77
C VAL A 170 -2.81 -11.20 -30.16
N PHE A 171 -3.43 -10.94 -29.02
CA PHE A 171 -3.30 -9.70 -28.29
C PHE A 171 -1.87 -9.50 -27.73
N LEU A 172 -1.23 -10.53 -27.18
CA LEU A 172 0.16 -10.43 -26.73
C LEU A 172 1.11 -10.04 -27.87
N ARG A 173 0.84 -10.49 -29.10
CA ARG A 173 1.62 -10.13 -30.29
C ARG A 173 1.30 -8.72 -30.81
N ASN A 174 0.01 -8.41 -31.00
CA ASN A 174 -0.44 -7.21 -31.72
C ASN A 174 -0.82 -6.02 -30.82
N GLY A 175 -1.25 -6.27 -29.58
CA GLY A 175 -1.59 -5.26 -28.56
C GLY A 175 -2.84 -4.42 -28.81
N ARG A 176 -3.77 -4.86 -29.69
CA ARG A 176 -4.94 -4.04 -30.10
C ARG A 176 -6.23 -4.32 -29.34
N HIS A 177 -6.58 -5.58 -29.12
CA HIS A 177 -7.86 -6.00 -28.53
C HIS A 177 -7.65 -7.09 -27.46
N PRO A 178 -7.71 -6.75 -26.16
CA PRO A 178 -7.48 -7.71 -25.08
C PRO A 178 -8.58 -8.77 -24.95
N ILE A 179 -9.87 -8.42 -25.19
CA ILE A 179 -10.99 -9.37 -25.06
C ILE A 179 -11.65 -9.70 -26.41
N LEU A 180 -12.25 -10.89 -26.49
CA LEU A 180 -12.96 -11.35 -27.70
C LEU A 180 -14.14 -10.43 -28.09
N PRO A 181 -15.00 -9.96 -27.17
CA PRO A 181 -16.09 -9.04 -27.50
C PRO A 181 -15.63 -7.74 -28.16
N GLU A 182 -14.50 -7.19 -27.71
CA GLU A 182 -13.90 -5.99 -28.31
C GLU A 182 -13.42 -6.26 -29.74
N ARG A 183 -12.85 -7.45 -29.99
CA ARG A 183 -12.43 -7.84 -31.34
C ARG A 183 -13.62 -7.99 -32.29
N ILE A 184 -14.70 -8.63 -31.85
CA ILE A 184 -15.92 -8.83 -32.66
C ILE A 184 -16.58 -7.49 -33.00
N THR A 185 -16.62 -6.58 -32.04
CA THR A 185 -17.25 -5.25 -32.22
C THR A 185 -16.33 -4.23 -32.88
N GLY A 186 -15.04 -4.53 -33.01
CA GLY A 186 -14.03 -3.61 -33.52
C GLY A 186 -13.78 -2.43 -32.56
N ALA A 187 -13.92 -2.65 -31.25
CA ALA A 187 -13.63 -1.64 -30.22
C ALA A 187 -12.13 -1.65 -29.90
N GLN A 188 -11.45 -0.53 -30.16
CA GLN A 188 -10.02 -0.37 -29.91
C GLN A 188 -9.79 0.65 -28.80
N ALA A 189 -8.96 0.34 -27.80
CA ALA A 189 -8.57 1.29 -26.77
C ALA A 189 -7.58 2.33 -27.32
N VAL A 190 -7.89 3.62 -27.14
CA VAL A 190 -7.06 4.77 -27.53
C VAL A 190 -7.02 5.76 -26.36
N PHE A 191 -5.93 6.51 -26.22
CA PHE A 191 -5.85 7.57 -25.21
C PHE A 191 -6.90 8.65 -25.45
N SER A 192 -7.60 9.04 -24.37
CA SER A 192 -8.59 10.11 -24.37
C SER A 192 -7.92 11.49 -24.43
N LYS A 193 -6.76 11.62 -23.78
CA LYS A 193 -5.91 12.83 -23.77
C LYS A 193 -4.47 12.43 -24.14
N PRO A 194 -3.84 13.09 -25.13
CA PRO A 194 -2.50 12.73 -25.60
C PRO A 194 -1.38 13.11 -24.60
N ASN A 195 -1.68 13.98 -23.62
CA ASN A 195 -0.69 14.56 -22.70
C ASN A 195 -0.72 13.96 -21.29
N VAL A 196 -1.04 12.67 -21.13
CA VAL A 196 -0.66 11.98 -19.90
C VAL A 196 0.72 11.39 -20.14
N THR A 197 1.74 12.26 -20.13
CA THR A 197 3.10 11.81 -19.85
C THR A 197 3.00 10.95 -18.61
N ARG A 198 3.35 9.67 -18.75
CA ARG A 198 3.26 8.66 -17.70
C ARG A 198 4.12 9.15 -16.55
N ASP A 199 3.49 9.87 -15.63
CA ASP A 199 4.08 10.19 -14.34
C ASP A 199 4.04 8.86 -13.60
N VAL A 200 5.07 8.03 -13.82
CA VAL A 200 5.28 6.84 -13.02
C VAL A 200 5.38 7.37 -11.61
N THR A 201 4.39 7.10 -10.77
CA THR A 201 4.26 7.66 -9.43
C THR A 201 5.37 7.10 -8.53
N TYR A 202 6.60 7.54 -8.77
CA TYR A 202 7.77 7.27 -7.94
C TYR A 202 7.65 7.97 -6.59
N GLN A 203 6.64 8.82 -6.38
CA GLN A 203 6.43 9.56 -5.14
C GLN A 203 6.40 8.65 -3.91
N TYR A 204 5.71 7.50 -3.99
CA TYR A 204 5.65 6.58 -2.85
C TYR A 204 6.96 5.81 -2.67
N MET A 205 7.53 5.27 -3.75
CA MET A 205 8.79 4.54 -3.71
C MET A 205 9.95 5.43 -3.24
N ASN A 206 10.06 6.64 -3.76
CA ASN A 206 11.08 7.62 -3.38
C ASN A 206 10.91 8.08 -1.94
N ARG A 207 9.66 8.24 -1.46
CA ARG A 207 9.40 8.57 -0.06
C ARG A 207 9.86 7.43 0.86
N GLU A 208 9.55 6.19 0.51
CA GLU A 208 9.98 5.02 1.30
C GLU A 208 11.51 4.88 1.31
N LEU A 209 12.15 5.04 0.14
CA LEU A 209 13.62 4.96 0.01
C LEU A 209 14.32 6.07 0.80
N LEU A 210 13.76 7.28 0.77
CA LEU A 210 14.27 8.42 1.54
C LEU A 210 14.15 8.17 3.05
N TRP A 211 13.02 7.65 3.52
CA TRP A 211 12.84 7.36 4.94
C TRP A 211 13.76 6.26 5.44
N HIS A 212 13.95 5.19 4.66
CA HIS A 212 14.93 4.15 5.00
C HIS A 212 16.37 4.70 5.03
N GLY A 213 16.80 5.41 3.99
CA GLY A 213 18.15 5.99 3.96
C GLY A 213 18.39 7.01 5.07
N PHE A 214 17.38 7.78 5.43
CA PHE A 214 17.43 8.72 6.55
C PHE A 214 17.53 8.00 7.91
N ALA A 215 16.79 6.92 8.10
CA ALA A 215 16.84 6.12 9.33
C ALA A 215 18.22 5.48 9.53
N ASP A 216 18.80 4.90 8.47
CA ASP A 216 20.14 4.31 8.52
C ASP A 216 21.19 5.37 8.91
N PHE A 217 21.10 6.58 8.33
CA PHE A 217 21.96 7.69 8.69
C PHE A 217 21.79 8.12 10.15
N LEU A 218 20.56 8.19 10.67
CA LEU A 218 20.32 8.51 12.09
C LEU A 218 20.88 7.46 13.03
N ILE A 219 20.83 6.17 12.67
CA ILE A 219 21.42 5.09 13.48
C ILE A 219 22.94 5.27 13.59
N PHE A 220 23.62 5.71 12.53
CA PHE A 220 25.06 6.00 12.59
C PHE A 220 25.39 7.29 13.35
N LEU A 221 24.51 8.29 13.31
CA LEU A 221 24.68 9.51 14.10
C LEU A 221 24.37 9.31 15.59
N LEU A 222 23.48 8.39 15.95
CA LEU A 222 23.00 8.22 17.32
C LEU A 222 24.15 7.96 18.33
N PRO A 223 25.16 7.13 18.05
CA PRO A 223 26.34 6.95 18.93
C PRO A 223 27.27 8.16 19.00
N LEU A 224 27.25 9.06 18.00
CA LEU A 224 28.10 10.25 17.94
C LEU A 224 27.49 11.43 18.70
N LEU A 225 26.19 11.38 18.98
CA LEU A 225 25.49 12.39 19.75
C LEU A 225 25.75 12.16 21.24
N ASN A 226 26.54 13.05 21.85
CA ASN A 226 26.72 13.07 23.30
C ASN A 226 25.39 13.43 23.97
N THR A 227 24.67 12.40 24.43
CA THR A 227 23.33 12.49 25.01
C THR A 227 23.28 13.40 26.23
N ARG A 228 24.40 13.59 26.95
CA ARG A 228 24.50 14.53 28.08
C ARG A 228 24.52 15.98 27.60
N LYS A 229 25.36 16.33 26.62
CA LYS A 229 25.40 17.69 26.07
C LYS A 229 24.07 18.06 25.40
N LEU A 230 23.47 17.13 24.67
CA LEU A 230 22.16 17.35 24.07
C LEU A 230 21.06 17.47 25.13
N LYS A 231 21.10 16.65 26.19
CA LYS A 231 20.15 16.77 27.30
C LYS A 231 20.29 18.10 28.04
N THR A 232 21.51 18.57 28.30
CA THR A 232 21.75 19.87 28.94
C THR A 232 21.33 21.04 28.05
N ALA A 233 21.60 20.97 26.74
CA ALA A 233 21.21 22.00 25.77
C ALA A 233 19.69 22.03 25.51
N VAL A 234 19.05 20.85 25.43
CA VAL A 234 17.60 20.73 25.30
C VAL A 234 16.94 21.11 26.62
N SER A 235 17.50 20.73 27.78
CA SER A 235 16.96 21.17 29.07
C SER A 235 17.13 22.66 29.26
N SER A 236 18.24 23.29 28.87
CA SER A 236 18.40 24.75 28.97
C SER A 236 17.52 25.51 27.96
N PHE A 237 17.19 24.89 26.82
CA PHE A 237 16.29 25.47 25.81
C PHE A 237 14.80 25.29 26.18
N VAL A 238 14.42 24.18 26.82
CA VAL A 238 13.04 23.87 27.22
C VAL A 238 12.72 24.38 28.63
N PHE A 239 13.67 24.26 29.56
CA PHE A 239 13.64 24.85 30.90
C PHE A 239 14.69 25.96 30.93
N GLY A 240 14.25 27.19 30.64
CA GLY A 240 15.11 28.36 30.66
C GLY A 240 15.99 28.41 31.92
N GLU A 241 17.25 28.72 31.69
CA GLU A 241 18.36 28.96 32.63
C GLU A 241 17.95 29.28 34.09
N GLU A 242 17.81 28.26 34.93
CA GLU A 242 17.88 28.46 36.38
C GLU A 242 19.35 28.45 36.82
N THR A 243 19.95 29.64 36.83
CA THR A 243 21.21 29.91 37.51
C THR A 243 21.05 29.64 39.01
N SER A 244 21.37 28.43 39.47
CA SER A 244 21.60 28.16 40.88
C SER A 244 23.06 28.43 41.22
N ASP A 245 23.35 29.72 41.44
CA ASP A 245 24.59 30.18 42.04
C ASP A 245 24.60 29.76 43.52
N ARG A 246 25.27 28.64 43.84
CA ARG A 246 25.39 28.12 45.21
C ARG A 246 26.84 28.15 45.69
N LYS A 247 27.18 29.29 46.30
CA LYS A 247 28.19 29.53 47.36
C LYS A 247 29.09 28.32 47.70
N GLU A 248 30.32 28.35 47.21
CA GLU A 248 31.44 27.63 47.79
C GLU A 248 31.99 28.38 49.01
N THR A 249 31.53 28.05 50.21
CA THR A 249 32.28 28.30 51.44
C THR A 249 31.97 27.24 52.47
N GLY A 250 32.90 26.29 52.64
CA GLY A 250 33.07 25.55 53.90
C GLY A 250 32.68 24.07 53.91
N GLU A 251 33.39 23.19 53.17
CA GLU A 251 33.23 21.73 53.37
C GLU A 251 34.46 20.92 52.90
N ARG A 252 35.67 21.38 53.24
CA ARG A 252 36.95 20.71 52.87
C ARG A 252 37.16 19.30 53.46
N ARG A 253 36.24 18.77 54.27
CA ARG A 253 36.43 17.52 55.04
C ARG A 253 35.36 16.44 54.85
N GLU A 254 34.26 16.75 54.15
CA GLU A 254 33.13 15.81 53.93
C GLU A 254 33.18 15.12 52.55
N LEU A 255 33.97 15.63 51.60
CA LEU A 255 34.07 15.17 50.21
C LEU A 255 34.63 13.75 50.01
N TRP A 256 35.12 13.10 51.06
CA TRP A 256 35.76 11.78 50.98
C TRP A 256 34.92 10.63 51.57
N LYS A 257 33.66 10.90 51.93
CA LYS A 257 32.79 9.89 52.57
C LYS A 257 32.00 9.06 51.57
N GLU A 258 31.67 9.61 50.41
CA GLU A 258 30.84 8.96 49.40
C GLU A 258 31.44 9.07 48.00
N CYS A 259 31.16 8.08 47.17
CA CYS A 259 31.50 8.09 45.76
C CYS A 259 30.57 9.04 44.99
N GLY A 260 31.13 9.99 44.25
CA GLY A 260 30.36 10.95 43.45
C GLY A 260 29.54 10.37 42.29
N LEU A 261 29.56 9.04 42.07
CA LEU A 261 28.79 8.32 41.05
C LEU A 261 27.73 7.38 41.65
N CYS A 262 28.11 6.56 42.65
CA CYS A 262 27.19 5.58 43.26
C CYS A 262 26.63 5.98 44.63
N GLY A 263 27.16 7.04 45.27
CA GLY A 263 26.70 7.52 46.59
C GLY A 263 27.12 6.64 47.78
N GLU A 264 27.86 5.55 47.54
CA GLU A 264 28.33 4.62 48.57
C GLU A 264 29.78 4.89 48.99
N TRP A 265 30.23 4.29 50.08
CA TRP A 265 31.65 4.35 50.50
C TRP A 265 32.58 3.85 49.38
N PRO A 266 33.60 4.63 48.99
CA PRO A 266 34.37 4.34 47.80
C PRO A 266 35.23 3.09 47.94
N THR A 267 34.97 2.08 47.10
CA THR A 267 35.81 0.87 46.99
C THR A 267 36.98 1.16 46.07
N MET A 268 38.21 1.08 46.60
CA MET A 268 39.44 1.55 45.94
C MET A 268 39.27 2.99 45.42
N PRO A 269 39.41 4.00 46.30
CA PRO A 269 39.14 5.40 45.95
C PRO A 269 40.11 5.90 44.87
N HIS A 270 39.58 6.49 43.82
CA HIS A 270 40.33 7.12 42.73
C HIS A 270 39.86 8.56 42.53
N THR A 271 40.79 9.42 42.10
CA THR A 271 40.50 10.78 41.68
C THR A 271 40.91 10.97 40.22
N VAL A 272 40.32 11.98 39.60
CA VAL A 272 40.47 12.28 38.17
C VAL A 272 41.18 13.62 37.94
N GLY A 273 42.02 14.04 38.89
CA GLY A 273 42.67 15.37 38.87
C GLY A 273 41.83 16.50 39.47
N CYS A 274 40.71 16.16 40.13
CA CYS A 274 39.87 17.07 40.92
C CYS A 274 39.68 16.54 42.34
N GLN A 275 39.03 17.31 43.22
CA GLN A 275 38.82 16.96 44.63
C GLN A 275 37.73 15.89 44.88
N HIS A 276 37.04 15.43 43.84
CA HIS A 276 35.98 14.42 43.95
C HIS A 276 36.52 12.99 43.94
N VAL A 277 35.96 12.14 44.80
CA VAL A 277 36.35 10.73 44.97
C VAL A 277 35.35 9.79 44.32
N PHE A 278 35.88 8.75 43.65
CA PHE A 278 35.09 7.74 42.97
C PHE A 278 35.60 6.33 43.28
N CYS A 279 34.72 5.32 43.22
CA CYS A 279 35.15 3.92 43.21
C CYS A 279 35.93 3.62 41.92
N TYR A 280 36.92 2.72 41.98
CA TYR A 280 37.66 2.25 40.81
C TYR A 280 36.74 1.82 39.66
N TYR A 281 35.77 0.95 39.94
CA TYR A 281 34.85 0.44 38.92
C TYR A 281 33.93 1.53 38.35
N CYS A 282 33.48 2.47 39.17
CA CYS A 282 32.61 3.56 38.74
C CYS A 282 33.32 4.54 37.81
N ILE A 283 34.56 4.92 38.14
CA ILE A 283 35.32 5.83 37.28
C ILE A 283 35.84 5.12 36.02
N LYS A 284 36.19 3.82 36.13
CA LYS A 284 36.63 3.03 34.99
C LYS A 284 35.50 2.79 34.00
N SER A 285 34.29 2.46 34.46
CA SER A 285 33.13 2.32 33.57
C SER A 285 32.78 3.66 32.92
N HIS A 286 32.87 4.77 33.65
CA HIS A 286 32.67 6.11 33.11
C HIS A 286 33.72 6.46 32.03
N SER A 287 34.99 6.08 32.23
CA SER A 287 36.06 6.27 31.23
C SER A 287 35.93 5.44 29.96
N ILE A 288 35.19 4.33 30.01
CA ILE A 288 34.93 3.47 28.84
C ILE A 288 33.71 3.98 28.07
N ALA A 289 32.72 4.53 28.78
CA ALA A 289 31.49 5.05 28.18
C ALA A 289 31.69 6.43 27.51
N ASP A 290 32.53 7.30 28.08
CA ASP A 290 32.81 8.63 27.54
C ASP A 290 34.25 8.70 26.99
N ALA A 291 34.40 9.03 25.70
CA ALA A 291 35.71 9.19 25.04
C ALA A 291 36.57 10.33 25.64
N CYS A 292 35.92 11.30 26.31
CA CYS A 292 36.58 12.38 27.04
C CYS A 292 36.22 12.26 28.52
N LEU A 293 37.15 11.73 29.33
CA LEU A 293 36.98 11.62 30.77
C LEU A 293 36.82 13.02 31.36
N THR A 294 35.64 13.31 31.89
CA THR A 294 35.33 14.58 32.56
C THR A 294 34.73 14.26 33.91
N CYS A 295 35.06 15.06 34.92
CA CYS A 295 34.49 14.83 36.24
C CYS A 295 32.97 15.07 36.19
N PRO A 296 32.13 14.09 36.60
CA PRO A 296 30.68 14.22 36.54
C PRO A 296 30.11 15.26 37.52
N LYS A 297 30.90 15.71 38.52
CA LYS A 297 30.47 16.69 39.54
C LYS A 297 30.89 18.12 39.21
N CYS A 298 32.10 18.34 38.65
CA CYS A 298 32.61 19.69 38.36
C CYS A 298 32.91 19.97 36.89
N GLY A 299 32.78 18.97 36.00
CA GLY A 299 33.06 19.15 34.57
C GLY A 299 34.54 19.36 34.21
N ALA A 300 35.46 19.28 35.19
CA ALA A 300 36.89 19.42 34.93
C ALA A 300 37.41 18.30 34.01
N GLU A 301 38.27 18.65 33.06
CA GLU A 301 38.97 17.70 32.20
C GLU A 301 39.85 16.79 33.05
N ALA A 302 39.58 15.49 33.00
CA ALA A 302 40.23 14.54 33.86
C ALA A 302 41.52 14.01 33.24
N ARG A 303 42.56 13.89 34.07
CA ARG A 303 43.73 13.04 33.76
C ARG A 303 43.36 11.56 33.99
N GLN A 304 44.29 10.65 33.67
CA GLN A 304 44.10 9.22 33.97
C GLN A 304 43.73 9.04 35.46
N PRO A 305 42.83 8.10 35.79
CA PRO A 305 42.38 7.90 37.16
C PRO A 305 43.57 7.50 38.05
N GLU A 306 43.88 8.34 39.02
CA GLU A 306 44.96 8.12 39.98
C GLU A 306 44.40 7.52 41.27
N PRO A 307 45.07 6.50 41.84
CA PRO A 307 44.66 5.93 43.11
C PRO A 307 44.86 6.96 44.23
N LEU A 308 43.81 7.19 45.03
CA LEU A 308 43.91 8.02 46.21
C LEU A 308 44.45 7.18 47.36
N ASN A 309 45.66 7.50 47.83
CA ASN A 309 46.25 6.80 48.96
C ASN A 309 45.64 7.35 50.26
N VAL A 310 44.60 6.69 50.75
CA VAL A 310 43.95 7.07 52.02
C VAL A 310 44.66 6.33 53.14
N GLU A 311 45.46 7.03 53.94
CA GLU A 311 45.95 6.49 55.22
C GLU A 311 44.77 6.33 56.17
N VAL A 312 44.28 5.09 56.27
CA VAL A 312 43.18 4.73 57.18
C VAL A 312 43.73 4.71 58.60
N GLN A 313 43.59 5.81 59.35
CA GLN A 313 43.70 5.73 60.81
C GLN A 313 42.49 4.96 61.33
N ALA A 314 42.70 3.67 61.61
CA ALA A 314 41.73 2.84 62.30
C ALA A 314 41.53 3.37 63.73
N VAL A 315 40.47 4.16 63.93
CA VAL A 315 39.99 4.51 65.27
C VAL A 315 39.37 3.24 65.87
N SER A 316 40.18 2.50 66.64
CA SER A 316 39.75 1.37 67.44
C SER A 316 38.71 1.85 68.46
N ARG A 317 37.44 1.51 68.25
CA ARG A 317 36.39 1.64 69.26
C ARG A 317 36.72 0.67 70.39
N LYS A 318 37.35 1.16 71.46
CA LYS A 318 37.41 0.44 72.74
C LYS A 318 35.99 0.26 73.27
N SER A 319 35.54 -0.99 73.29
CA SER A 319 34.45 -1.46 74.14
C SER A 319 34.94 -1.51 75.59
N SER A 320 34.34 -0.72 76.46
CA SER A 320 34.44 -0.90 77.91
C SER A 320 33.11 -0.49 78.53
N THR A 321 32.39 -1.52 78.99
CA THR A 321 31.48 -1.60 80.15
C THR A 321 30.85 -0.31 80.65
#